data_AF-A0AAW6TMT4-F1
#
_entry.id   AF-A0AAW6TMT4-F1
#
_cell.length_a   1.000
_cell.length_b   1.000
_cell.length_c   1.000
_cell.angle_alpha   90.00
_cell.angle_beta   90.00
_cell.angle_gamma   90.00
#
_symmetry.space_group_name_H-M   'P 1'
#
loop_
_entity.id
_entity.type
_entity.pdbx_description
1 polymer ?
#
loop_
_entity_poly.entity_id
_entity_poly.type
_entity_poly.pdbx_seq_one_letter_code
_entity_poly.pdbx_strand_id
1 'polypeptide(L)'
;MAEYYGKVQKRMAYSREKLSSYLDPNCDKSDYHGIVQDLVNKVLSNETINLAEQEFVCSIIKNLRKENSFDLAYNIDDCKPCKDYNFRRRYMLYANDLNGHKSVVDFYGEVPNDKKNTDVKYLNKECLDWESYIKDKTNGGRLINYVAQETSAQIKIAKKNCEKLLIGSHYRDYLKKSLTLHGKYVYLLVKEFYQELGSDNQIIECNNEKILIDSFTYVHIMFRHYAEGIMSKNQLNKSYHFDENIGFKKIPNFLFDLLNCYKSLVISKQFNNQNIDFLINDKPYAIYLKPVIKNFKGKTQTKYLRVQTFFPIEEARELERIKTYITIKSDCGFDFLVKTSHSS
;
A
#
# COMPACT_ATOMS: atom_id res chain seq x y z
N MET A 1 37.43 -0.10 12.33
CA MET A 1 36.51 -1.04 11.65
C MET A 1 35.14 -0.40 11.51
N ALA A 2 35.06 0.50 10.54
CA ALA A 2 33.84 1.17 10.11
C ALA A 2 33.44 0.53 8.78
N GLU A 3 32.28 -0.14 8.73
CA GLU A 3 31.52 -0.43 7.51
C GLU A 3 30.22 -1.18 7.89
N TYR A 4 29.25 -0.42 8.38
CA TYR A 4 27.84 -0.76 8.20
C TYR A 4 27.12 0.55 7.92
N TYR A 5 27.56 1.22 6.85
CA TYR A 5 26.82 2.32 6.26
C TYR A 5 25.44 1.79 5.90
N GLY A 6 24.40 2.35 6.52
CA GLY A 6 23.09 2.33 5.87
C GLY A 6 23.33 2.87 4.47
N LYS A 7 23.04 2.06 3.45
CA LYS A 7 23.10 2.49 2.06
C LYS A 7 22.45 3.87 2.01
N VAL A 8 23.24 4.90 1.67
CA VAL A 8 22.70 6.21 1.34
C VAL A 8 21.70 5.93 0.24
N GLN A 9 20.42 5.97 0.59
CA GLN A 9 19.35 5.68 -0.32
C GLN A 9 19.45 6.77 -1.37
N LYS A 10 19.93 6.43 -2.57
CA LYS A 10 20.10 7.37 -3.68
C LYS A 10 18.77 8.10 -3.80
N ARG A 11 18.80 9.41 -3.51
CA ARG A 11 17.59 10.25 -3.52
C ARG A 11 16.94 10.07 -4.89
N MET A 12 15.64 9.80 -4.91
CA MET A 12 14.94 9.56 -6.17
C MET A 12 15.16 10.76 -7.11
N ALA A 13 15.42 10.48 -8.38
CA ALA A 13 15.56 11.56 -9.36
C ALA A 13 14.17 12.16 -9.66
N TYR A 14 13.12 11.33 -9.69
CA TYR A 14 11.76 11.75 -10.03
C TYR A 14 10.73 11.18 -9.07
N SER A 15 9.85 12.04 -8.52
CA SER A 15 8.74 11.65 -7.66
C SER A 15 7.59 11.06 -8.46
N ARG A 16 6.78 10.19 -7.84
CA ARG A 16 5.60 9.60 -8.46
C ARG A 16 4.59 10.67 -8.85
N GLU A 17 4.44 11.69 -8.02
CA GLU A 17 3.55 12.83 -8.29
C GLU A 17 3.96 13.59 -9.54
N LYS A 18 5.26 13.91 -9.69
CA LYS A 18 5.80 14.52 -10.91
C LYS A 18 5.61 13.64 -12.14
N LEU A 19 5.90 12.34 -12.03
CA LEU A 19 5.73 11.42 -13.15
C LEU A 19 4.26 11.26 -13.55
N SER A 20 3.35 11.29 -12.56
CA SER A 20 1.91 11.20 -12.79
C SER A 20 1.31 12.49 -13.34
N SER A 21 1.90 13.66 -13.05
CA SER A 21 1.39 14.94 -13.56
C SER A 21 1.46 15.03 -15.08
N TYR A 22 2.37 14.30 -15.75
CA TYR A 22 2.42 14.26 -17.21
C TYR A 22 1.20 13.61 -17.87
N LEU A 23 0.37 12.89 -17.10
CA LEU A 23 -0.93 12.40 -17.56
C LEU A 23 -1.97 13.52 -17.66
N ASP A 24 -1.77 14.64 -16.97
CA ASP A 24 -2.63 15.81 -17.08
C ASP A 24 -2.36 16.52 -18.43
N PRO A 25 -3.40 16.76 -19.25
CA PRO A 25 -3.28 17.53 -20.48
C PRO A 25 -2.71 18.94 -20.29
N ASN A 26 -2.90 19.54 -19.11
CA ASN A 26 -2.52 20.92 -18.80
C ASN A 26 -1.16 21.05 -18.10
N CYS A 27 -0.47 19.94 -17.83
CA CYS A 27 0.84 19.97 -17.17
C CYS A 27 1.91 20.52 -18.12
N ASP A 28 2.88 21.26 -17.57
CA ASP A 28 4.10 21.63 -18.29
C ASP A 28 4.92 20.37 -18.61
N LYS A 29 5.18 20.16 -19.90
CA LYS A 29 5.90 18.99 -20.43
C LYS A 29 7.31 19.35 -20.93
N SER A 30 7.83 20.52 -20.56
CA SER A 30 9.14 20.99 -21.04
C SER A 30 10.29 20.00 -20.78
N ASP A 31 10.23 19.26 -19.67
CA ASP A 31 11.24 18.27 -19.28
C ASP A 31 10.83 16.81 -19.55
N TYR A 32 9.61 16.57 -20.05
CA TYR A 32 9.05 15.23 -20.27
C TYR A 32 9.96 14.35 -21.12
N HIS A 33 10.37 14.85 -22.30
CA HIS A 33 11.22 14.09 -23.22
C HIS A 33 12.57 13.74 -22.61
N GLY A 34 13.19 14.68 -21.89
CA GLY A 34 14.47 14.46 -21.22
C GLY A 34 14.38 13.37 -20.15
N ILE A 35 13.32 13.39 -19.34
CA ILE A 35 13.07 12.40 -18.29
C ILE A 35 12.79 11.02 -18.87
N VAL A 36 11.94 10.94 -19.90
CA VAL A 36 11.63 9.67 -20.57
C VAL A 36 12.90 9.08 -21.17
N GLN A 37 13.71 9.88 -21.88
CA GLN A 37 14.95 9.41 -22.48
C GLN A 37 15.94 8.91 -21.43
N ASP A 38 16.14 9.65 -20.34
CA ASP A 38 17.00 9.23 -19.22
C ASP A 38 16.56 7.89 -18.63
N LEU A 39 15.28 7.76 -18.30
CA LEU A 39 14.75 6.52 -17.71
C LEU A 39 14.79 5.33 -18.67
N VAL A 40 14.50 5.54 -19.95
CA VAL A 40 14.60 4.48 -20.98
C VAL A 40 16.05 4.01 -21.09
N ASN A 41 17.01 4.94 -21.16
CA ASN A 41 18.43 4.60 -21.22
C ASN A 41 18.87 3.79 -20.00
N LYS A 42 18.41 4.14 -18.80
CA LYS A 42 18.66 3.38 -17.57
C LYS A 42 18.11 1.96 -17.65
N VAL A 43 16.86 1.79 -18.10
CA VAL A 43 16.25 0.47 -18.25
C VAL A 43 16.99 -0.39 -19.28
N LEU A 44 17.31 0.18 -20.44
CA LEU A 44 18.02 -0.54 -21.50
C LEU A 44 19.46 -0.90 -21.10
N SER A 45 20.08 -0.08 -20.25
CA SER A 45 21.40 -0.35 -19.66
C SER A 45 21.34 -1.27 -18.43
N ASN A 46 20.15 -1.81 -18.10
CA ASN A 46 19.91 -2.67 -16.95
C ASN A 46 20.30 -2.02 -15.60
N GLU A 47 20.21 -0.70 -15.51
CA GLU A 47 20.44 0.04 -14.28
C GLU A 47 19.28 -0.13 -13.30
N THR A 48 19.58 0.02 -12.01
CA THR A 48 18.54 0.00 -10.97
C THR A 48 17.83 1.35 -10.93
N ILE A 49 16.52 1.32 -11.14
CA ILE A 49 15.61 2.46 -10.97
C ILE A 49 14.67 2.20 -9.81
N ASN A 50 14.06 3.25 -9.26
CA ASN A 50 13.09 3.10 -8.18
C ASN A 50 11.73 2.59 -8.71
N LEU A 51 10.83 2.17 -7.81
CA LEU A 51 9.55 1.58 -8.22
C LEU A 51 8.60 2.56 -8.93
N ALA A 52 8.62 3.85 -8.58
CA ALA A 52 7.80 4.86 -9.26
C ALA A 52 8.33 5.15 -10.67
N GLU A 53 9.65 5.29 -10.82
CA GLU A 53 10.34 5.41 -12.11
C GLU A 53 10.06 4.19 -12.99
N GLN A 54 10.16 2.99 -12.42
CA GLN A 54 9.88 1.73 -13.09
C GLN A 54 8.44 1.67 -13.61
N GLU A 55 7.45 1.99 -12.78
CA GLU A 55 6.04 1.99 -13.17
C GLU A 55 5.81 2.94 -14.36
N PHE A 56 6.40 4.13 -14.30
CA PHE A 56 6.28 5.13 -15.36
C PHE A 56 6.95 4.67 -16.65
N VAL A 57 8.26 4.39 -16.63
CA VAL A 57 9.03 4.15 -17.85
C VAL A 57 8.67 2.82 -18.50
N CYS A 58 8.42 1.76 -17.72
CA CYS A 58 8.07 0.46 -18.29
C CYS A 58 6.69 0.49 -18.96
N SER A 59 5.78 1.38 -18.51
CA SER A 59 4.51 1.63 -19.19
C SER A 59 4.68 2.26 -20.57
N ILE A 60 5.73 3.07 -20.76
CA ILE A 60 6.10 3.69 -22.04
C ILE A 60 6.78 2.67 -22.93
N ILE A 61 7.83 1.99 -22.42
CA ILE A 61 8.62 1.00 -23.17
C ILE A 61 7.74 -0.07 -23.80
N LYS A 62 6.72 -0.57 -23.07
CA LYS A 62 5.82 -1.61 -23.60
C LYS A 62 5.08 -1.19 -24.88
N ASN A 63 4.96 0.12 -25.13
CA ASN A 63 4.20 0.69 -26.24
C ASN A 63 5.11 1.28 -27.33
N LEU A 64 6.43 1.36 -27.09
CA LEU A 64 7.37 1.87 -28.09
C LEU A 64 7.36 0.97 -29.33
N ARG A 65 7.38 1.60 -30.50
CA ARG A 65 7.34 0.93 -31.80
C ARG A 65 8.66 1.09 -32.52
N LYS A 66 8.98 0.14 -33.39
CA LYS A 66 10.12 0.27 -34.30
C LYS A 66 9.84 1.41 -35.28
N GLU A 67 10.89 2.08 -35.73
CA GLU A 67 10.76 3.15 -36.72
C GLU A 67 10.06 2.63 -37.97
N ASN A 68 9.05 3.35 -38.45
CA ASN A 68 8.24 2.99 -39.61
C ASN A 68 7.53 1.62 -39.55
N SER A 69 7.25 1.08 -38.35
CA SER A 69 6.52 -0.18 -38.18
C SER A 69 5.49 -0.11 -37.04
N PHE A 70 4.45 -0.94 -37.12
CA PHE A 70 3.51 -1.20 -36.03
C PHE A 70 4.05 -2.22 -35.01
N ASP A 71 5.21 -2.79 -35.27
CA ASP A 71 5.85 -3.74 -34.36
C ASP A 71 6.37 -3.05 -33.11
N LEU A 72 6.26 -3.75 -31.98
CA LEU A 72 6.89 -3.31 -30.73
C LEU A 72 8.42 -3.28 -30.88
N ALA A 73 9.03 -2.22 -30.39
CA ALA A 73 10.48 -2.07 -30.32
C ALA A 73 11.10 -3.03 -29.30
N TYR A 74 10.38 -3.30 -28.20
CA TYR A 74 10.86 -4.10 -27.08
C TYR A 74 9.80 -5.08 -26.61
N ASN A 75 10.23 -6.29 -26.24
CA ASN A 75 9.44 -7.17 -25.41
C ASN A 75 9.68 -6.83 -23.94
N ILE A 76 8.68 -6.24 -23.28
CA ILE A 76 8.81 -5.77 -21.89
C ILE A 76 9.11 -6.90 -20.90
N ASP A 77 8.78 -8.15 -21.25
CA ASP A 77 9.07 -9.32 -20.42
C ASP A 77 10.58 -9.65 -20.35
N ASP A 78 11.34 -9.23 -21.36
CA ASP A 78 12.79 -9.42 -21.41
C ASP A 78 13.56 -8.31 -20.67
N CYS A 79 12.88 -7.20 -20.35
CA CYS A 79 13.45 -6.08 -19.62
C CYS A 79 13.52 -6.38 -18.11
N LYS A 80 14.67 -6.88 -17.63
CA LYS A 80 14.88 -7.21 -16.20
C LYS A 80 14.52 -6.07 -15.23
N PRO A 81 14.84 -4.78 -15.52
CA PRO A 81 14.44 -3.69 -14.63
C PRO A 81 12.93 -3.48 -14.57
N CYS A 82 12.13 -4.07 -15.46
CA CYS A 82 10.66 -3.97 -15.50
C CYS A 82 9.94 -5.16 -14.84
N LYS A 83 10.65 -6.06 -14.14
CA LYS A 83 10.05 -7.26 -13.54
C LYS A 83 8.87 -6.97 -12.59
N ASP A 84 8.96 -5.93 -11.75
CA ASP A 84 7.94 -5.64 -10.74
C ASP A 84 6.74 -4.91 -11.39
N TYR A 85 6.99 -4.11 -12.44
CA TYR A 85 5.94 -3.58 -13.32
C TYR A 85 5.16 -4.70 -14.00
N ASN A 86 5.87 -5.66 -14.61
CA ASN A 86 5.27 -6.82 -15.28
C ASN A 86 4.41 -7.66 -14.33
N PHE A 87 4.89 -7.85 -13.09
CA PHE A 87 4.11 -8.47 -12.04
C PHE A 87 2.84 -7.66 -11.71
N ARG A 88 2.96 -6.37 -11.37
CA ARG A 88 1.81 -5.52 -10.99
C ARG A 88 0.75 -5.50 -12.08
N ARG A 89 1.14 -5.27 -13.34
CA ARG A 89 0.22 -5.22 -14.47
C ARG A 89 -0.59 -6.52 -14.60
N ARG A 90 0.08 -7.68 -14.60
CA ARG A 90 -0.59 -8.98 -14.71
C ARG A 90 -1.45 -9.28 -13.49
N TYR A 91 -0.93 -9.04 -12.30
CA TYR A 91 -1.68 -9.25 -11.07
C TYR A 91 -2.98 -8.44 -11.07
N MET A 92 -2.92 -7.16 -11.43
CA MET A 92 -4.11 -6.30 -11.49
C MET A 92 -5.09 -6.74 -12.57
N LEU A 93 -4.61 -7.14 -13.75
CA LEU A 93 -5.45 -7.65 -14.84
C LEU A 93 -6.22 -8.93 -14.42
N TYR A 94 -5.57 -9.80 -13.64
CA TYR A 94 -6.12 -11.08 -13.19
C TYR A 94 -6.59 -11.08 -11.72
N ALA A 95 -6.71 -9.93 -11.06
CA ALA A 95 -6.96 -9.85 -9.62
C ALA A 95 -8.22 -10.60 -9.17
N ASN A 96 -9.24 -10.63 -10.03
CA ASN A 96 -10.52 -11.31 -9.79
C ASN A 96 -10.53 -12.78 -10.22
N ASP A 97 -9.52 -13.23 -10.97
CA ASP A 97 -9.37 -14.62 -11.40
C ASP A 97 -7.92 -14.94 -11.76
N LEU A 98 -7.14 -15.23 -10.73
CA LEU A 98 -5.72 -15.54 -10.87
C LEU A 98 -5.44 -16.89 -11.56
N ASN A 99 -6.46 -17.71 -11.80
CA ASN A 99 -6.34 -18.98 -12.51
C ASN A 99 -6.78 -18.88 -13.98
N GLY A 100 -7.36 -17.76 -14.42
CA GLY A 100 -7.73 -17.53 -15.81
C GLY A 100 -8.88 -18.41 -16.32
N HIS A 101 -9.79 -18.80 -15.45
CA HIS A 101 -11.00 -19.55 -15.83
C HIS A 101 -12.05 -18.69 -16.54
N LYS A 102 -12.09 -17.38 -16.24
CA LYS A 102 -13.05 -16.41 -16.76
C LYS A 102 -12.46 -15.68 -17.96
N SER A 103 -13.35 -15.03 -18.71
CA SER A 103 -12.95 -14.00 -19.68
C SER A 103 -12.33 -12.83 -18.93
N VAL A 104 -11.24 -12.30 -19.48
CA VAL A 104 -10.50 -11.17 -18.94
C VAL A 104 -10.31 -10.18 -20.09
N VAL A 105 -10.61 -8.91 -19.84
CA VAL A 105 -10.61 -7.86 -20.85
C VAL A 105 -9.52 -6.86 -20.49
N ASP A 106 -8.71 -6.48 -21.47
CA ASP A 106 -7.77 -5.36 -21.38
C ASP A 106 -8.17 -4.23 -22.33
N PHE A 107 -7.30 -3.22 -22.50
CA PHE A 107 -7.58 -2.07 -23.37
C PHE A 107 -7.84 -2.45 -24.84
N TYR A 108 -7.30 -3.60 -25.30
CA TYR A 108 -7.44 -4.08 -26.67
C TYR A 108 -8.60 -5.07 -26.85
N GLY A 109 -9.37 -5.36 -25.79
CA GLY A 109 -10.50 -6.28 -25.80
C GLY A 109 -10.24 -7.54 -24.98
N GLU A 110 -10.91 -8.64 -25.33
CA GLU A 110 -10.76 -9.91 -24.63
C GLU A 110 -9.34 -10.49 -24.82
N VAL A 111 -8.71 -10.85 -23.71
CA VAL A 111 -7.36 -11.43 -23.72
C VAL A 111 -7.42 -12.86 -24.28
N PRO A 112 -6.67 -13.17 -25.35
CA PRO A 112 -6.67 -14.51 -25.94
C PRO A 112 -6.25 -15.59 -24.94
N ASN A 113 -6.82 -16.80 -25.09
CA ASN A 113 -6.56 -17.93 -24.18
C ASN A 113 -5.07 -18.29 -24.05
N ASP A 114 -4.29 -18.22 -25.13
CA ASP A 114 -2.85 -18.51 -25.10
C ASP A 114 -2.06 -17.49 -24.25
N LYS A 115 -2.44 -16.22 -24.36
CA LYS A 115 -1.86 -15.15 -23.54
C LYS A 115 -2.25 -15.32 -22.09
N LYS A 116 -3.52 -15.64 -21.82
CA LYS A 116 -4.03 -15.95 -20.49
C LYS A 116 -3.28 -17.11 -19.83
N ASN A 117 -3.07 -18.20 -20.56
CA ASN A 117 -2.30 -19.35 -20.06
C ASN A 117 -0.85 -18.96 -19.73
N THR A 118 -0.23 -18.12 -20.55
CA THR A 118 1.12 -17.60 -20.33
C THR A 118 1.17 -16.73 -19.06
N ASP A 119 0.23 -15.81 -18.91
CA ASP A 119 0.18 -14.88 -17.77
C ASP A 119 -0.15 -15.62 -16.45
N VAL A 120 -1.04 -16.62 -16.49
CA VAL A 120 -1.33 -17.49 -15.32
C VAL A 120 -0.10 -18.31 -14.91
N LYS A 121 0.65 -18.87 -15.87
CA LYS A 121 1.91 -19.57 -15.59
C LYS A 121 2.94 -18.63 -14.95
N TYR A 122 3.04 -17.41 -15.45
CA TYR A 122 3.89 -16.37 -14.87
C TYR A 122 3.48 -16.06 -13.42
N LEU A 123 2.19 -15.83 -13.16
CA LEU A 123 1.68 -15.55 -11.80
C LEU A 123 1.88 -16.73 -10.84
N ASN A 124 1.79 -17.97 -11.32
CA ASN A 124 2.12 -19.15 -10.51
C ASN A 124 3.60 -19.16 -10.09
N LYS A 125 4.49 -18.88 -11.03
CA LYS A 125 5.93 -18.76 -10.74
C LYS A 125 6.19 -17.65 -9.72
N GLU A 126 5.63 -16.45 -9.94
CA GLU A 126 5.74 -15.32 -9.02
C GLU A 126 5.21 -15.65 -7.61
N CYS A 127 4.14 -16.45 -7.51
CA CYS A 127 3.61 -16.93 -6.25
C CYS A 127 4.64 -17.78 -5.51
N LEU A 128 5.23 -18.77 -6.18
CA LEU A 128 6.22 -19.67 -5.59
C LEU A 128 7.50 -18.93 -5.19
N ASP A 129 8.01 -18.08 -6.06
CA ASP A 129 9.21 -17.27 -5.83
C ASP A 129 8.99 -16.33 -4.62
N TRP A 130 7.82 -15.68 -4.56
CA TRP A 130 7.47 -14.81 -3.43
C TRP A 130 7.29 -15.58 -2.12
N GLU A 131 6.63 -16.74 -2.14
CA GLU A 131 6.51 -17.59 -0.94
C GLU A 131 7.88 -17.99 -0.39
N SER A 132 8.83 -18.31 -1.27
CA SER A 132 10.21 -18.61 -0.88
C SER A 132 10.87 -17.38 -0.26
N TYR A 133 10.76 -16.23 -0.93
CA TYR A 133 11.37 -14.97 -0.52
C TYR A 133 10.94 -14.51 0.88
N ILE A 134 9.64 -14.56 1.20
CA ILE A 134 9.10 -14.10 2.50
C ILE A 134 9.32 -15.08 3.66
N LYS A 135 9.64 -16.36 3.36
CA LYS A 135 9.99 -17.36 4.38
C LYS A 135 11.45 -17.26 4.81
N ASP A 136 12.30 -16.80 3.91
CA ASP A 136 13.72 -16.62 4.17
C ASP A 136 13.96 -15.39 5.07
N LYS A 137 14.35 -15.68 6.33
CA LYS A 137 14.61 -14.68 7.36
C LYS A 137 15.80 -13.78 7.04
N THR A 138 16.70 -14.21 6.16
CA THR A 138 17.88 -13.41 5.77
C THR A 138 17.52 -12.22 4.88
N ASN A 139 16.38 -12.30 4.19
CA ASN A 139 15.83 -11.20 3.39
C ASN A 139 15.16 -10.10 4.26
N GLY A 140 15.09 -10.30 5.58
CA GLY A 140 14.14 -9.69 6.50
C GLY A 140 14.35 -8.21 6.85
N GLY A 141 14.20 -7.32 5.87
CA GLY A 141 13.87 -5.92 6.15
C GLY A 141 12.54 -5.81 6.93
N ARG A 142 12.37 -4.75 7.74
CA ARG A 142 11.16 -4.55 8.57
C ARG A 142 9.86 -4.69 7.77
N LEU A 143 9.81 -4.09 6.59
CA LEU A 143 8.65 -4.16 5.69
C LEU A 143 8.32 -5.60 5.27
N ILE A 144 9.31 -6.41 4.88
CA ILE A 144 9.10 -7.81 4.46
C ILE A 144 8.52 -8.61 5.61
N ASN A 145 9.03 -8.41 6.83
CA ASN A 145 8.52 -9.10 8.02
C ASN A 145 7.05 -8.75 8.29
N TYR A 146 6.65 -7.48 8.14
CA TYR A 146 5.25 -7.09 8.32
C TYR A 146 4.35 -7.73 7.26
N VAL A 147 4.76 -7.72 5.99
CA VAL A 147 4.00 -8.37 4.91
C VAL A 147 3.89 -9.88 5.12
N ALA A 148 5.01 -10.54 5.45
CA ALA A 148 5.03 -11.98 5.69
C ALA A 148 4.10 -12.38 6.84
N GLN A 149 4.08 -11.59 7.93
CA GLN A 149 3.21 -11.80 9.08
C GLN A 149 1.73 -11.66 8.70
N GLU A 150 1.36 -10.56 8.02
CA GLU A 150 -0.02 -10.34 7.58
C GLU A 150 -0.46 -11.42 6.58
N THR A 151 0.31 -11.70 5.53
CA THR A 151 0.01 -12.77 4.56
C THR A 151 -0.23 -14.11 5.27
N SER A 152 0.66 -14.51 6.19
CA SER A 152 0.52 -15.76 6.92
C SER A 152 -0.72 -15.80 7.81
N ALA A 153 -1.03 -14.69 8.48
CA ALA A 153 -2.22 -14.56 9.32
C ALA A 153 -3.50 -14.70 8.48
N GLN A 154 -3.56 -14.03 7.33
CA GLN A 154 -4.72 -14.11 6.43
C GLN A 154 -4.89 -15.51 5.83
N ILE A 155 -3.80 -16.18 5.42
CA ILE A 155 -3.86 -17.57 4.94
C ILE A 155 -4.38 -18.50 6.02
N LYS A 156 -3.96 -18.33 7.28
CA LYS A 156 -4.45 -19.11 8.41
C LYS A 156 -5.96 -18.92 8.64
N ILE A 157 -6.44 -17.68 8.56
CA ILE A 157 -7.88 -17.35 8.68
C ILE A 157 -8.66 -18.00 7.55
N ALA A 158 -8.22 -17.82 6.29
CA ALA A 158 -8.85 -18.41 5.12
C ALA A 158 -8.92 -19.94 5.21
N LYS A 159 -7.82 -20.58 5.65
CA LYS A 159 -7.77 -22.03 5.88
C LYS A 159 -8.82 -22.47 6.91
N LYS A 160 -8.88 -21.82 8.08
CA LYS A 160 -9.84 -22.14 9.14
C LYS A 160 -11.30 -21.98 8.67
N ASN A 161 -11.57 -20.95 7.87
CA ASN A 161 -12.90 -20.73 7.30
C ASN A 161 -13.28 -21.80 6.28
N CYS A 162 -12.34 -22.19 5.39
CA CYS A 162 -12.58 -23.29 4.46
C CYS A 162 -12.87 -24.60 5.19
N GLU A 163 -12.13 -24.89 6.27
CA GLU A 163 -12.36 -26.07 7.12
C GLU A 163 -13.75 -26.02 7.77
N LYS A 164 -14.13 -24.87 8.34
CA LYS A 164 -15.46 -24.68 8.96
C LYS A 164 -16.61 -24.85 7.97
N LEU A 165 -16.42 -24.41 6.73
CA LEU A 165 -17.44 -24.43 5.68
C LEU A 165 -17.35 -25.67 4.77
N LEU A 166 -16.46 -26.63 5.09
CA LEU A 166 -16.22 -27.84 4.29
C LEU A 166 -15.89 -27.55 2.81
N ILE A 167 -15.17 -26.45 2.56
CA ILE A 167 -14.77 -26.05 1.22
C ILE A 167 -13.55 -26.87 0.76
N GLY A 168 -13.60 -27.36 -0.48
CA GLY A 168 -12.58 -28.23 -1.07
C GLY A 168 -11.18 -27.60 -1.21
N SER A 169 -10.17 -28.46 -1.35
CA SER A 169 -8.74 -28.10 -1.43
C SER A 169 -8.41 -27.14 -2.56
N HIS A 170 -9.02 -27.30 -3.74
CA HIS A 170 -8.77 -26.44 -4.89
C HIS A 170 -9.05 -24.95 -4.61
N TYR A 171 -10.16 -24.66 -3.95
CA TYR A 171 -10.48 -23.27 -3.58
C TYR A 171 -9.56 -22.76 -2.47
N ARG A 172 -9.17 -23.63 -1.52
CA ARG A 172 -8.19 -23.29 -0.49
C ARG A 172 -6.85 -22.90 -1.09
N ASP A 173 -6.38 -23.65 -2.09
CA ASP A 173 -5.11 -23.39 -2.77
C ASP A 173 -5.19 -22.12 -3.63
N TYR A 174 -6.34 -21.87 -4.26
CA TYR A 174 -6.63 -20.59 -4.92
C TYR A 174 -6.55 -19.41 -3.95
N LEU A 175 -7.19 -19.50 -2.77
CA LEU A 175 -7.13 -18.45 -1.77
C LEU A 175 -5.70 -18.23 -1.27
N LYS A 176 -4.94 -19.30 -1.04
CA LYS A 176 -3.53 -19.20 -0.65
C LYS A 176 -2.73 -18.43 -1.70
N LYS A 177 -2.85 -18.81 -2.98
CA LYS A 177 -2.20 -18.12 -4.10
C LYS A 177 -2.61 -16.64 -4.16
N SER A 178 -3.90 -16.35 -4.03
CA SER A 178 -4.42 -14.99 -4.06
C SER A 178 -3.85 -14.12 -2.95
N LEU A 179 -3.84 -14.63 -1.72
CA LEU A 179 -3.30 -13.93 -0.55
C LEU A 179 -1.78 -13.73 -0.64
N THR A 180 -1.05 -14.71 -1.16
CA THR A 180 0.40 -14.62 -1.40
C THR A 180 0.71 -13.51 -2.42
N LEU A 181 0.06 -13.54 -3.59
CA LEU A 181 0.30 -12.55 -4.65
C LEU A 181 -0.16 -11.15 -4.22
N HIS A 182 -1.28 -11.05 -3.50
CA HIS A 182 -1.71 -9.79 -2.90
C HIS A 182 -0.66 -9.25 -1.92
N GLY A 183 -0.05 -10.10 -1.11
CA GLY A 183 1.05 -9.69 -0.23
C GLY A 183 2.25 -9.12 -0.99
N LYS A 184 2.61 -9.70 -2.14
CA LYS A 184 3.65 -9.13 -3.01
C LYS A 184 3.24 -7.77 -3.56
N TYR A 185 1.99 -7.62 -4.01
CA TYR A 185 1.47 -6.35 -4.48
C TYR A 185 1.53 -5.27 -3.40
N VAL A 186 1.06 -5.56 -2.18
CA VAL A 186 1.13 -4.66 -1.02
C VAL A 186 2.58 -4.32 -0.68
N TYR A 187 3.50 -5.31 -0.70
CA TYR A 187 4.92 -5.05 -0.49
C TYR A 187 5.47 -4.02 -1.48
N LEU A 188 5.21 -4.20 -2.78
CA LEU A 188 5.69 -3.28 -3.80
C LEU A 188 5.06 -1.89 -3.66
N LEU A 189 3.78 -1.82 -3.32
CA LEU A 189 3.09 -0.54 -3.10
C LEU A 189 3.69 0.23 -1.92
N VAL A 190 3.85 -0.43 -0.78
CA VAL A 190 4.39 0.19 0.44
C VAL A 190 5.87 0.55 0.26
N LYS A 191 6.64 -0.31 -0.41
CA LYS A 191 8.04 -0.05 -0.72
C LYS A 191 8.21 1.17 -1.61
N GLU A 192 7.38 1.32 -2.64
CA GLU A 192 7.40 2.49 -3.52
C GLU A 192 7.21 3.78 -2.73
N PHE A 193 6.21 3.83 -1.84
CA PHE A 193 5.95 4.99 -1.01
C PHE A 193 7.14 5.37 -0.12
N TYR A 194 7.73 4.41 0.60
CA TYR A 194 8.87 4.71 1.48
C TYR A 194 10.19 4.94 0.71
N GLN A 195 10.31 4.44 -0.52
CA GLN A 195 11.38 4.85 -1.42
C GLN A 195 11.29 6.34 -1.77
N GLU A 196 10.07 6.81 -2.03
CA GLU A 196 9.77 8.21 -2.32
C GLU A 196 9.94 9.12 -1.11
N LEU A 197 9.45 8.69 0.05
CA LEU A 197 9.59 9.44 1.30
C LEU A 197 11.07 9.61 1.72
N GLY A 198 11.93 8.65 1.35
CA GLY A 198 13.34 8.65 1.76
C GLY A 198 13.55 8.36 3.25
N SER A 199 12.51 7.91 3.96
CA SER A 199 12.55 7.47 5.36
C SER A 199 11.66 6.23 5.53
N ASP A 200 11.80 5.51 6.65
CA ASP A 200 10.95 4.34 6.96
C ASP A 200 9.68 4.70 7.78
N ASN A 201 9.50 5.98 8.12
CA ASN A 201 8.44 6.43 9.01
C ASN A 201 8.25 7.96 8.98
N GLN A 202 7.08 8.37 9.46
CA GLN A 202 6.74 9.75 9.80
C GLN A 202 6.40 9.81 11.29
N ILE A 203 6.83 10.88 11.96
CA ILE A 203 6.61 11.09 13.40
C ILE A 203 5.97 12.47 13.58
N ILE A 204 4.94 12.52 14.42
CA ILE A 204 4.22 13.74 14.76
C ILE A 204 4.21 13.87 16.27
N GLU A 205 4.60 15.04 16.77
CA GLU A 205 4.52 15.34 18.19
C GLU A 205 3.23 16.10 18.49
N CYS A 206 2.35 15.48 19.27
CA CYS A 206 1.05 16.01 19.64
C CYS A 206 0.86 15.85 21.15
N ASN A 207 0.64 16.96 21.87
CA ASN A 207 0.42 16.95 23.32
C ASN A 207 1.48 16.15 24.12
N ASN A 208 2.76 16.39 23.84
CA ASN A 208 3.92 15.70 24.42
C ASN A 208 4.03 14.19 24.12
N GLU A 209 3.17 13.65 23.26
CA GLU A 209 3.22 12.29 22.77
C GLU A 209 3.75 12.25 21.33
N LYS A 210 4.53 11.20 21.01
CA LYS A 210 5.06 10.98 19.66
C LYS A 210 4.20 9.96 18.93
N ILE A 211 3.40 10.40 17.98
CA ILE A 211 2.62 9.54 17.11
C ILE A 211 3.49 9.07 15.96
N LEU A 212 3.50 7.76 15.70
CA LEU A 212 4.33 7.10 14.70
C LEU A 212 3.46 6.48 13.60
N ILE A 213 3.76 6.85 12.35
CA ILE A 213 3.25 6.18 11.15
C ILE A 213 4.45 5.48 10.49
N ASP A 214 4.41 4.17 10.35
CA ASP A 214 5.49 3.41 9.71
C ASP A 214 4.96 2.33 8.76
N SER A 215 5.88 1.57 8.16
CA SER A 215 5.52 0.51 7.20
C SER A 215 4.56 -0.54 7.78
N PHE A 216 4.55 -0.77 9.10
CA PHE A 216 3.54 -1.63 9.70
C PHE A 216 2.14 -1.07 9.51
N THR A 217 1.95 0.23 9.82
CA THR A 217 0.65 0.91 9.68
C THR A 217 0.13 0.76 8.26
N TYR A 218 0.97 1.05 7.27
CA TYR A 218 0.55 1.02 5.87
C TYR A 218 0.21 -0.40 5.40
N VAL A 219 1.07 -1.38 5.69
CA VAL A 219 0.80 -2.80 5.36
C VAL A 219 -0.50 -3.26 6.01
N HIS A 220 -0.68 -2.99 7.31
CA HIS A 220 -1.86 -3.43 8.05
C HIS A 220 -3.15 -2.88 7.46
N ILE A 221 -3.20 -1.57 7.18
CA ILE A 221 -4.39 -0.94 6.59
C ILE A 221 -4.68 -1.50 5.20
N MET A 222 -3.66 -1.72 4.36
CA MET A 222 -3.85 -2.30 3.03
C MET A 222 -4.47 -3.71 3.10
N PHE A 223 -3.97 -4.57 4.01
CA PHE A 223 -4.51 -5.92 4.18
C PHE A 223 -5.89 -5.96 4.83
N ARG A 224 -6.20 -5.03 5.74
CA ARG A 224 -7.45 -5.04 6.52
C ARG A 224 -8.60 -4.34 5.84
N HIS A 225 -8.34 -3.21 5.19
CA HIS A 225 -9.38 -2.27 4.80
C HIS A 225 -9.45 -1.99 3.29
N TYR A 226 -8.43 -2.38 2.53
CA TYR A 226 -8.40 -2.24 1.06
C TYR A 226 -8.32 -3.58 0.31
N ALA A 227 -8.54 -4.69 1.01
CA ALA A 227 -8.47 -6.05 0.45
C ALA A 227 -9.85 -6.72 0.35
N GLU A 228 -10.95 -5.95 0.33
CA GLU A 228 -12.30 -6.50 0.37
C GLU A 228 -12.53 -7.59 -0.69
N GLY A 229 -12.21 -7.34 -1.95
CA GLY A 229 -12.44 -8.30 -3.03
C GLY A 229 -11.82 -9.69 -2.82
N ILE A 230 -10.77 -9.77 -1.98
CA ILE A 230 -10.09 -11.01 -1.59
C ILE A 230 -10.58 -11.50 -0.21
N MET A 231 -10.95 -10.59 0.70
CA MET A 231 -11.19 -10.88 2.11
C MET A 231 -12.66 -10.98 2.51
N SER A 232 -13.60 -10.31 1.84
CA SER A 232 -15.00 -10.17 2.28
C SER A 232 -15.72 -11.50 2.41
N LYS A 233 -15.42 -12.45 1.52
CA LYS A 233 -15.96 -13.82 1.59
C LYS A 233 -15.54 -14.58 2.85
N ASN A 234 -14.50 -14.12 3.55
CA ASN A 234 -13.89 -14.76 4.71
C ASN A 234 -13.94 -13.89 5.98
N GLN A 235 -14.34 -12.62 5.89
CA GLN A 235 -14.34 -11.68 7.02
C GLN A 235 -15.59 -10.77 6.98
N LEU A 236 -16.74 -11.32 7.41
CA LEU A 236 -18.04 -10.65 7.33
C LEU A 236 -18.21 -9.44 8.27
N ASN A 237 -17.32 -9.26 9.26
CA ASN A 237 -17.43 -8.22 10.30
C ASN A 237 -16.25 -7.24 10.23
N LYS A 238 -15.94 -6.74 9.03
CA LYS A 238 -14.86 -5.76 8.82
C LYS A 238 -15.37 -4.61 7.98
N SER A 239 -14.97 -3.40 8.38
CA SER A 239 -15.18 -2.18 7.61
C SER A 239 -14.09 -2.01 6.57
N TYR A 240 -14.48 -1.57 5.37
CA TYR A 240 -13.59 -1.39 4.23
C TYR A 240 -13.63 0.06 3.75
N HIS A 241 -12.52 0.55 3.21
CA HIS A 241 -12.47 1.88 2.62
C HIS A 241 -13.02 1.83 1.20
N PHE A 242 -14.22 2.39 1.01
CA PHE A 242 -14.81 2.63 -0.31
C PHE A 242 -14.72 4.10 -0.74
N ASP A 243 -14.18 4.95 0.13
CA ASP A 243 -14.14 6.38 -0.14
C ASP A 243 -13.01 6.69 -1.13
N GLU A 244 -13.38 7.08 -2.34
CA GLU A 244 -12.45 7.49 -3.40
C GLU A 244 -11.59 8.69 -2.99
N ASN A 245 -12.04 9.49 -2.01
CA ASN A 245 -11.28 10.62 -1.49
C ASN A 245 -10.05 10.17 -0.69
N ILE A 246 -9.97 8.91 -0.27
CA ILE A 246 -8.82 8.36 0.43
C ILE A 246 -8.01 7.48 -0.53
N GLY A 247 -7.06 8.11 -1.22
CA GLY A 247 -6.17 7.40 -2.14
C GLY A 247 -5.30 6.36 -1.43
N PHE A 248 -5.54 5.07 -1.72
CA PHE A 248 -4.79 3.94 -1.12
C PHE A 248 -3.26 4.02 -1.30
N LYS A 249 -2.79 4.77 -2.32
CA LYS A 249 -1.37 5.04 -2.62
C LYS A 249 -0.69 6.06 -1.70
N LYS A 250 -1.48 6.84 -0.95
CA LYS A 250 -1.03 7.98 -0.13
C LYS A 250 -1.53 7.90 1.32
N ILE A 251 -1.96 6.73 1.81
CA ILE A 251 -2.50 6.56 3.17
C ILE A 251 -1.60 7.17 4.26
N PRO A 252 -0.26 6.96 4.28
CA PRO A 252 0.56 7.55 5.33
C PRO A 252 0.59 9.09 5.28
N ASN A 253 0.61 9.69 4.08
CA ASN A 253 0.52 11.15 3.93
C ASN A 253 -0.84 11.67 4.40
N PHE A 254 -1.93 11.00 3.99
CA PHE A 254 -3.28 11.34 4.46
C PHE A 254 -3.37 11.34 5.99
N LEU A 255 -2.86 10.28 6.64
CA LEU A 255 -2.82 10.19 8.09
C LEU A 255 -1.91 11.26 8.71
N PHE A 256 -0.80 11.58 8.07
CA PHE A 256 0.14 12.59 8.54
C PHE A 256 -0.49 13.98 8.53
N ASP A 257 -1.14 14.36 7.43
CA ASP A 257 -1.80 15.65 7.25
C ASP A 257 -2.98 15.79 8.23
N LEU A 258 -3.79 14.74 8.37
CA LEU A 258 -4.88 14.69 9.33
C LEU A 258 -4.39 14.90 10.77
N LEU A 259 -3.34 14.18 11.18
CA LEU A 259 -2.81 14.27 12.53
C LEU A 259 -2.11 15.61 12.81
N ASN A 260 -1.50 16.23 11.79
CA ASN A 260 -1.00 17.60 11.91
C ASN A 260 -2.15 18.60 12.11
N CYS A 261 -3.26 18.42 11.41
CA CYS A 261 -4.44 19.24 11.64
C CYS A 261 -5.01 19.02 13.05
N TYR A 262 -5.19 17.77 13.46
CA TYR A 262 -5.65 17.40 14.81
C TYR A 262 -4.80 18.03 15.92
N LYS A 263 -3.48 18.00 15.76
CA LYS A 263 -2.52 18.62 16.69
C LYS A 263 -2.77 20.11 16.91
N SER A 264 -3.17 20.84 15.87
CA SER A 264 -3.38 22.29 15.96
C SER A 264 -4.68 22.69 16.67
N LEU A 265 -5.63 21.76 16.78
CA LEU A 265 -6.99 22.04 17.25
C LEU A 265 -7.27 21.50 18.66
N VAL A 266 -6.72 20.32 18.99
CA VAL A 266 -7.12 19.60 20.19
C VAL A 266 -6.21 19.93 21.38
N ILE A 267 -6.79 20.57 22.38
CA ILE A 267 -6.14 20.87 23.67
C ILE A 267 -5.79 19.59 24.43
N SER A 268 -4.74 19.64 25.26
CA SER A 268 -4.20 18.43 25.92
C SER A 268 -5.22 17.65 26.76
N LYS A 269 -6.24 18.30 27.33
CA LYS A 269 -7.30 17.64 28.12
C LYS A 269 -8.28 16.80 27.28
N GLN A 270 -8.32 17.03 25.96
CA GLN A 270 -9.20 16.34 25.02
C GLN A 270 -8.46 15.29 24.19
N PHE A 271 -7.12 15.27 24.28
CA PHE A 271 -6.29 14.29 23.57
C PHE A 271 -6.57 12.89 24.08
N ASN A 272 -6.89 11.99 23.15
CA ASN A 272 -7.10 10.58 23.45
C ASN A 272 -5.98 9.75 22.82
N ASN A 273 -5.18 9.12 23.68
CA ASN A 273 -4.01 8.34 23.28
C ASN A 273 -4.34 6.93 22.77
N GLN A 274 -5.62 6.53 22.75
CA GLN A 274 -6.09 5.24 22.24
C GLN A 274 -6.74 5.37 20.88
N ASN A 275 -7.56 6.41 20.69
CA ASN A 275 -8.25 6.63 19.43
C ASN A 275 -8.46 8.11 19.12
N ILE A 276 -8.38 8.42 17.83
CA ILE A 276 -8.70 9.73 17.28
C ILE A 276 -9.88 9.51 16.33
N ASP A 277 -11.04 10.04 16.70
CA ASP A 277 -12.26 9.96 15.91
C ASP A 277 -12.48 11.28 15.15
N PHE A 278 -12.94 11.19 13.91
CA PHE A 278 -13.10 12.34 13.03
C PHE A 278 -14.15 12.10 11.96
N LEU A 279 -14.56 13.15 11.27
CA LEU A 279 -15.49 13.13 10.15
C LEU A 279 -14.78 13.57 8.87
N ILE A 280 -15.08 12.87 7.77
CA ILE A 280 -14.79 13.31 6.40
C ILE A 280 -16.13 13.33 5.66
N ASN A 281 -16.56 14.48 5.15
CA ASN A 281 -17.85 14.59 4.45
C ASN A 281 -19.01 13.96 5.26
N ASP A 282 -19.09 14.30 6.55
CA ASP A 282 -20.05 13.77 7.54
C ASP A 282 -19.98 12.25 7.81
N LYS A 283 -19.02 11.52 7.23
CA LYS A 283 -18.80 10.10 7.53
C LYS A 283 -17.81 9.94 8.68
N PRO A 284 -18.14 9.16 9.72
CA PRO A 284 -17.26 8.98 10.87
C PRO A 284 -16.15 7.96 10.60
N TYR A 285 -14.95 8.28 11.07
CA TYR A 285 -13.75 7.46 10.98
C TYR A 285 -13.02 7.42 12.33
N ALA A 286 -12.25 6.35 12.53
CA ALA A 286 -11.38 6.19 13.68
C ALA A 286 -9.96 5.85 13.26
N ILE A 287 -8.98 6.47 13.92
CA ILE A 287 -7.59 6.01 13.99
C ILE A 287 -7.37 5.36 15.35
N TYR A 288 -6.90 4.11 15.36
CA TYR A 288 -6.53 3.43 16.60
C TYR A 288 -5.02 3.52 16.81
N LEU A 289 -4.62 3.97 18.00
CA LEU A 289 -3.25 4.13 18.44
C LEU A 289 -2.88 3.05 19.45
N LYS A 290 -1.63 2.58 19.40
CA LYS A 290 -1.10 1.65 20.40
C LYS A 290 0.30 2.06 20.84
N PRO A 291 0.58 2.08 22.15
CA PRO A 291 1.91 2.31 22.66
C PRO A 291 2.91 1.27 22.14
N VAL A 292 4.05 1.73 21.65
CA VAL A 292 5.20 0.89 21.28
C VAL A 292 6.48 1.53 21.79
N ILE A 293 7.45 0.70 22.17
CA ILE A 293 8.78 1.15 22.56
C ILE A 293 9.72 0.85 21.40
N LYS A 294 10.41 1.87 20.89
CA LYS A 294 11.48 1.69 19.89
C LYS A 294 12.83 1.98 20.54
N ASN A 295 13.74 1.04 20.33
CA ASN A 295 15.15 1.18 20.72
C ASN A 295 15.90 1.78 19.54
N PHE A 296 16.38 3.02 19.69
CA PHE A 296 17.35 3.59 18.75
C PHE A 296 18.77 3.20 19.18
N LYS A 297 19.69 3.11 18.22
CA LYS A 297 21.11 2.81 18.49
C LYS A 297 21.65 3.88 19.45
N GLY A 298 21.93 3.52 20.70
CA GLY A 298 22.31 4.46 21.76
C GLY A 298 21.63 4.27 23.13
N LYS A 299 20.84 3.21 23.35
CA LYS A 299 20.16 2.84 24.61
C LYS A 299 18.98 3.72 25.05
N THR A 300 18.68 4.82 24.36
CA THR A 300 17.48 5.62 24.67
C THR A 300 16.23 4.92 24.13
N GLN A 301 15.48 4.30 25.04
CA GLN A 301 14.14 3.80 24.74
C GLN A 301 13.20 4.99 24.57
N THR A 302 12.58 5.13 23.41
CA THR A 302 11.56 6.17 23.19
C THR A 302 10.20 5.50 23.02
N LYS A 303 9.22 5.99 23.79
CA LYS A 303 7.82 5.58 23.67
C LYS A 303 7.16 6.32 22.51
N TYR A 304 6.37 5.60 21.74
CA TYR A 304 5.58 6.14 20.64
C TYR A 304 4.14 5.61 20.73
N LEU A 305 3.18 6.38 20.24
CA LEU A 305 1.85 5.92 19.91
C LEU A 305 1.83 5.55 18.43
N ARG A 306 1.97 4.27 18.09
CA ARG A 306 1.95 3.84 16.68
C ARG A 306 0.52 3.70 16.20
N VAL A 307 0.21 4.33 15.07
CA VAL A 307 -1.05 4.11 14.35
C VAL A 307 -1.15 2.63 13.98
N GLN A 308 -2.10 1.92 14.58
CA GLN A 308 -2.32 0.50 14.29
C GLN A 308 -3.20 0.33 13.07
N THR A 309 -4.29 1.09 13.02
CA THR A 309 -5.26 0.99 11.95
C THR A 309 -6.05 2.28 11.80
N PHE A 310 -6.75 2.39 10.68
CA PHE A 310 -7.62 3.48 10.28
C PHE A 310 -8.79 2.91 9.48
N PHE A 311 -10.03 3.20 9.88
CA PHE A 311 -11.23 2.60 9.29
C PHE A 311 -12.47 3.49 9.44
N PRO A 312 -13.46 3.35 8.53
CA PRO A 312 -14.76 4.00 8.70
C PRO A 312 -15.53 3.35 9.86
N ILE A 313 -16.20 4.17 10.66
CA ILE A 313 -17.00 3.71 11.79
C ILE A 313 -18.39 3.32 11.27
N GLU A 314 -18.60 2.02 11.08
CA GLU A 314 -19.88 1.47 10.61
C GLU A 314 -20.57 0.61 11.68
N GLU A 315 -19.80 0.07 12.63
CA GLU A 315 -20.34 -0.78 13.69
C GLU A 315 -21.23 0.03 14.66
N ALA A 316 -22.45 -0.44 14.89
CA ALA A 316 -23.45 0.25 15.73
C ALA A 316 -22.92 0.61 17.13
N ARG A 317 -22.09 -0.25 17.72
CA ARG A 317 -21.46 0.00 19.04
C ARG A 317 -20.51 1.19 19.01
N GLU A 318 -19.70 1.32 17.96
CA GLU A 318 -18.76 2.42 17.79
C GLU A 318 -19.49 3.71 17.43
N LEU A 319 -20.56 3.63 16.62
CA LEU A 319 -21.46 4.75 16.37
C LEU A 319 -22.09 5.28 17.67
N GLU A 320 -22.59 4.40 18.53
CA GLU A 320 -23.13 4.79 19.83
C GLU A 320 -22.07 5.47 20.72
N ARG A 321 -20.83 4.96 20.71
CA ARG A 321 -19.71 5.53 21.46
C ARG A 321 -19.47 7.00 21.10
N ILE A 322 -19.54 7.35 19.81
CA ILE A 322 -19.22 8.71 19.33
C ILE A 322 -20.40 9.68 19.39
N LYS A 323 -21.64 9.21 19.61
CA LYS A 323 -22.83 10.09 19.73
C LYS A 323 -22.72 11.13 20.85
N THR A 324 -21.95 10.82 21.90
CA THR A 324 -21.75 11.72 23.04
C THR A 324 -20.59 12.70 22.86
N TYR A 325 -19.91 12.66 21.70
CA TYR A 325 -18.73 13.47 21.46
C TYR A 325 -19.14 14.83 20.91
N ILE A 326 -18.33 15.85 21.22
CA ILE A 326 -18.46 17.15 20.59
C ILE A 326 -17.65 17.17 19.30
N THR A 327 -18.17 17.88 18.30
CA THR A 327 -17.48 18.08 17.03
C THR A 327 -16.68 19.38 17.07
N ILE A 328 -15.39 19.31 16.82
CA ILE A 328 -14.51 20.44 16.59
C ILE A 328 -14.39 20.61 15.08
N LYS A 329 -14.96 21.70 14.56
CA LYS A 329 -14.87 22.05 13.14
C LYS A 329 -13.47 22.51 12.77
N SER A 330 -13.04 22.23 11.55
CA SER A 330 -11.78 22.77 11.03
C SER A 330 -11.81 23.10 9.55
N ASP A 331 -10.84 23.91 9.13
CA ASP A 331 -10.67 24.34 7.74
C ASP A 331 -9.78 23.39 6.92
N CYS A 332 -9.26 22.33 7.53
CA CYS A 332 -8.35 21.39 6.86
C CYS A 332 -9.08 20.21 6.17
N GLY A 333 -10.41 20.28 6.07
CA GLY A 333 -11.24 19.23 5.48
C GLY A 333 -11.56 18.05 6.42
N PHE A 334 -11.22 18.16 7.71
CA PHE A 334 -11.52 17.16 8.74
C PHE A 334 -12.24 17.80 9.92
N ASP A 335 -13.34 17.23 10.37
CA ASP A 335 -13.89 17.61 11.69
C ASP A 335 -13.49 16.57 12.72
N PHE A 336 -13.17 16.97 13.95
CA PHE A 336 -12.70 16.05 14.97
C PHE A 336 -13.76 15.80 16.04
N LEU A 337 -13.94 14.54 16.40
CA LEU A 337 -14.87 14.13 17.45
C LEU A 337 -14.08 13.91 18.74
N VAL A 338 -14.36 14.69 19.77
CA VAL A 338 -13.69 14.57 21.07
C VAL A 338 -14.68 14.38 22.21
N LYS A 339 -14.29 13.62 23.23
CA LYS A 339 -15.09 13.48 24.45
C LYS A 339 -15.18 14.83 25.17
N THR A 340 -16.36 15.16 25.67
CA THR A 340 -16.50 16.23 26.66
C THR A 340 -15.72 15.85 27.90
N SER A 341 -14.71 16.64 28.25
CA SER A 341 -14.04 16.51 29.54
C SER A 341 -15.11 16.69 30.62
N HIS A 342 -15.43 15.66 31.38
CA HIS A 342 -16.14 15.90 32.63
C HIS A 342 -15.18 16.73 33.48
N SER A 343 -15.62 17.93 33.85
CA SER A 343 -14.95 18.76 34.86
C SER A 343 -14.91 17.94 36.14
N SER A 344 -13.80 17.24 36.36
CA SER A 344 -13.45 16.65 37.64
C SER A 344 -13.00 17.71 38.62
#